data_AF-A0A5N4CX51-F1
#
_entry.id   AF-A0A5N4CX51-F1
#
_cell.length_a   1.000
_cell.length_b   1.000
_cell.length_c   1.000
_cell.angle_alpha   90.00
_cell.angle_beta   90.00
_cell.angle_gamma   90.00
#
_symmetry.space_group_name_H-M   'P 1'
#
loop_
_entity.id
_entity.type
_entity.pdbx_description
1 polymer ?
#
loop_
_entity_poly.entity_id
_entity_poly.type
_entity_poly.pdbx_seq_one_letter_code
_entity_poly.pdbx_strand_id
1 'polypeptide(L)' 'MLAMSSQTCQNYSTEVEAAVNRLVNMHLWASYTYLSLGFYFNHNNVALDGVGHFFRELAKEKCEGAE' A
#
# COMPACT_ATOMS: atom_id res chain seq x y z
N MET A 1 -0.74 -26.36 20.35
CA MET A 1 -1.00 -25.58 19.12
C MET A 1 0.26 -25.66 18.29
N LEU A 2 0.26 -26.41 17.19
CA LEU A 2 1.45 -26.54 16.34
C LEU A 2 1.67 -25.22 15.61
N ALA A 3 2.82 -24.58 15.82
CA ALA A 3 3.22 -23.42 15.04
C ALA A 3 3.45 -23.90 13.59
N MET A 4 2.69 -23.33 12.65
CA MET A 4 2.91 -23.57 11.22
C MET A 4 4.24 -22.94 10.84
N SER A 5 5.29 -23.76 10.77
CA SER A 5 6.59 -23.35 10.23
C SER A 5 6.56 -23.50 8.73
N SER A 6 6.89 -22.42 8.01
CA SER A 6 7.06 -22.47 6.56
C SER A 6 8.32 -23.26 6.22
N GLN A 7 8.22 -24.23 5.31
CA GLN A 7 9.33 -25.09 4.90
C GLN A 7 10.47 -24.33 4.21
N THR A 8 10.18 -23.16 3.63
CA THR A 8 11.15 -22.31 2.92
C THR A 8 11.78 -21.22 3.77
N CYS A 9 11.30 -21.04 5.01
CA CYS A 9 11.72 -19.95 5.89
C CYS A 9 13.02 -20.29 6.62
N GLN A 10 14.16 -19.95 6.02
CA GLN A 10 15.50 -20.18 6.58
C GLN A 10 16.11 -18.83 7.00
N ASN A 11 16.61 -18.72 8.24
CA ASN A 11 17.21 -17.49 8.80
C ASN A 11 16.30 -16.25 8.83
N TYR A 12 14.98 -16.43 8.81
CA TYR A 12 14.02 -15.34 8.90
C TYR A 12 13.52 -15.21 10.33
N SER A 13 13.87 -14.12 11.01
CA SER A 13 13.44 -13.89 12.39
C SER A 13 12.02 -13.33 12.43
N THR A 14 11.33 -13.57 13.54
CA THR A 14 9.99 -13.02 13.78
C THR A 14 9.99 -11.49 13.75
N GLU A 15 11.09 -10.83 14.13
CA GLU A 15 11.22 -9.37 14.02
C GLU A 15 11.24 -8.90 12.56
N VAL A 16 11.96 -9.62 11.69
CA VAL A 16 11.98 -9.32 10.25
C VAL A 16 10.59 -9.53 9.65
N GLU A 17 9.92 -10.62 10.01
CA GLU A 17 8.55 -10.89 9.59
C GLU A 17 7.58 -9.77 10.00
N ALA A 18 7.66 -9.35 11.26
CA ALA A 18 6.83 -8.26 11.77
C ALA A 18 7.15 -6.93 11.07
N ALA A 19 8.42 -6.65 10.74
CA ALA A 19 8.83 -5.45 10.04
C ALA A 19 8.29 -5.42 8.60
N VAL A 20 8.40 -6.54 7.87
CA VAL A 20 7.85 -6.67 6.50
C VAL A 20 6.33 -6.48 6.52
N ASN A 21 5.62 -7.14 7.44
CA ASN A 21 4.17 -6.99 7.57
C ASN A 21 3.75 -5.54 7.91
N ARG A 22 4.52 -4.83 8.72
CA ARG A 22 4.29 -3.40 9.00
C ARG A 22 4.50 -2.56 7.74
N LEU A 23 5.54 -2.84 6.97
CA LEU A 23 5.86 -2.11 5.74
C LEU A 23 4.76 -2.29 4.69
N VAL A 24 4.32 -3.52 4.45
CA VAL A 24 3.19 -3.83 3.54
C VAL A 24 1.93 -3.07 3.95
N ASN A 25 1.58 -3.08 5.24
CA ASN A 25 0.43 -2.33 5.73
C ASN A 25 0.57 -0.81 5.54
N MET A 26 1.77 -0.25 5.70
CA MET A 26 2.02 1.17 5.44
C MET A 26 1.82 1.51 3.97
N HIS A 27 2.30 0.67 3.05
CA HIS A 27 2.09 0.84 1.61
C HIS A 27 0.61 0.79 1.24
N LEU A 28 -0.15 -0.17 1.76
CA LEU A 28 -1.59 -0.27 1.55
C LEU A 28 -2.35 0.96 2.08
N TRP A 29 -1.98 1.44 3.27
CA TRP A 29 -2.63 2.62 3.87
C TRP A 29 -2.34 3.90 3.07
N ALA A 30 -1.11 4.06 2.59
CA ALA A 30 -0.74 5.15 1.70
C ALA A 30 -1.51 5.07 0.37
N SER A 31 -1.62 3.87 -0.22
CA SER A 31 -2.40 3.63 -1.44
C SER A 31 -3.86 4.06 -1.28
N TYR A 32 -4.53 3.61 -0.21
CA TYR A 32 -5.91 4.00 0.09
C TYR A 32 -6.09 5.51 0.26
N THR A 33 -5.13 6.15 0.93
CA THR A 33 -5.15 7.60 1.15
C THR A 33 -5.05 8.35 -0.18
N TYR A 34 -4.10 7.98 -1.03
CA TYR A 34 -3.94 8.60 -2.36
C TYR A 34 -5.12 8.32 -3.27
N LEU A 35 -5.70 7.12 -3.23
CA LEU A 35 -6.89 6.81 -4.01
C LEU A 35 -8.06 7.72 -3.61
N SER A 36 -8.26 7.92 -2.31
CA SER A 36 -9.29 8.82 -1.77
C SER A 36 -9.09 10.27 -2.22
N LEU A 37 -7.85 10.76 -2.20
CA LEU A 37 -7.49 12.08 -2.71
C LEU A 37 -7.73 12.19 -4.22
N GLY A 38 -7.37 11.15 -4.98
CA GLY A 38 -7.62 11.08 -6.41
C GLY A 38 -9.10 11.24 -6.75
N PHE A 39 -9.99 10.58 -6.02
CA PHE A 39 -11.44 10.74 -6.18
C PHE A 39 -11.94 12.14 -5.78
N TYR A 40 -11.41 12.72 -4.70
CA TYR A 40 -11.78 14.07 -4.26
C TYR A 40 -11.46 15.12 -5.34
N PHE A 41 -10.27 15.06 -5.94
CA PHE A 41 -9.84 16.00 -6.97
C PHE A 41 -10.43 15.73 -8.37
N ASN A 42 -10.99 14.54 -8.60
CA ASN A 42 -11.72 14.20 -9.84
C ASN A 42 -13.15 14.73 -9.88
N HIS A 43 -13.66 15.33 -8.80
CA HIS A 43 -15.03 15.82 -8.77
C HIS A 43 -15.16 17.08 -9.65
N ASN A 44 -16.16 17.09 -10.55
CA ASN A 44 -16.42 18.07 -11.62
C ASN A 44 -16.42 19.57 -11.23
N ASN A 45 -16.31 19.91 -9.94
CA ASN A 45 -16.21 21.28 -9.43
C ASN A 45 -14.76 21.74 -9.17
N VAL A 46 -13.77 20.87 -9.30
CA VAL A 46 -12.35 21.20 -9.09
C VAL A 46 -11.65 21.08 -10.44
N ALA A 47 -11.19 22.20 -11.01
CA ALA A 47 -10.48 22.25 -12.30
C ALA A 47 -9.03 21.69 -12.21
N LEU A 48 -8.85 20.56 -11.51
CA LEU A 48 -7.55 19.93 -11.21
C LEU A 48 -7.56 18.44 -11.58
N ASP A 49 -8.12 18.10 -12.73
CA ASP A 49 -8.17 16.71 -13.23
C ASP A 49 -6.78 16.04 -13.26
N GLY A 50 -5.73 16.82 -13.58
CA GLY A 50 -4.34 16.35 -13.53
C GLY A 50 -3.86 15.96 -12.12
N VAL A 51 -4.39 16.59 -11.07
CA VAL A 51 -4.07 16.24 -9.67
C VAL A 51 -4.80 14.96 -9.27
N GLY A 52 -6.06 14.78 -9.71
CA GLY A 52 -6.80 13.53 -9.53
C GLY A 52 -6.08 12.33 -10.17
N HIS A 53 -5.63 12.49 -11.42
CA HIS A 53 -4.82 11.49 -12.13
C HIS A 53 -3.50 11.20 -11.40
N PHE A 54 -2.75 12.23 -10.99
CA PHE A 54 -1.49 12.06 -10.26
C PHE A 54 -1.65 11.21 -9.00
N PHE A 55 -2.69 11.46 -8.19
CA PHE A 55 -2.93 10.68 -6.98
C PHE A 55 -3.39 9.25 -7.27
N ARG A 56 -4.08 8.98 -8.38
CA ARG A 56 -4.40 7.61 -8.81
C ARG A 56 -3.14 6.82 -9.17
N GLU A 57 -2.21 7.43 -9.90
CA GLU A 57 -0.94 6.79 -10.24
C GLU A 57 -0.09 6.54 -8.98
N LEU A 58 -0.04 7.48 -8.04
CA LEU A 58 0.62 7.26 -6.74
C LEU A 58 -0.04 6.14 -5.94
N ALA A 59 -1.37 6.05 -5.95
CA ALA A 59 -2.08 4.97 -5.27
C ALA A 59 -1.69 3.60 -5.86
N LYS A 60 -1.57 3.52 -7.19
CA LYS A 60 -1.13 2.32 -7.89
C LYS A 60 0.31 1.94 -7.52
N GLU A 61 1.24 2.89 -7.56
CA GLU A 61 2.64 2.67 -7.16
C GLU A 61 2.75 2.15 -5.72
N LYS A 62 1.95 2.69 -4.78
CA LYS A 62 1.94 2.20 -3.39
C LYS A 62 1.29 0.83 -3.24
N CYS A 63 0.32 0.48 -4.09
CA CYS A 63 -0.26 -0.87 -4.11
C CYS A 63 0.77 -1.89 -4.64
N GLU A 64 1.46 -1.57 -5.74
CA GLU A 64 2.55 -2.39 -6.29
C GLU A 64 3.69 -2.57 -5.26
N GLY A 65 3.97 -1.57 -4.43
CA GLY A 65 4.94 -1.70 -3.33
C GLY A 65 4.49 -2.59 -2.15
N ALA A 66 3.22 -3.01 -2.11
CA ALA A 66 2.69 -3.96 -1.14
C ALA A 66 2.56 -5.39 -1.68
N GLU A 67 2.76 -5.59 -2.99
CA GLU A 67 2.66 -6.88 -3.71
C GLU A 67 4.03 -7.57 -3.85
#